data_AF-A0A838KHM7-F1
#
_entry.id   AF-A0A838KHM7-F1
#
_cell.length_a   1.000
_cell.length_b   1.000
_cell.length_c   1.000
_cell.angle_alpha   90.00
_cell.angle_beta   90.00
_cell.angle_gamma   90.00
#
_symmetry.space_group_name_H-M   'P 1'
#
loop_
_entity.id
_entity.type
_entity.pdbx_description
1 polymer ?
#
loop_
_entity_poly.entity_id
_entity_poly.type
_entity_poly.pdbx_seq_one_letter_code
_entity_poly.pdbx_strand_id
1 'polypeptide(L)' 'MDAAGLLGLGRTTAYKLVRTGEWPTPVIRLGRLIKIPTAPLCELLTAPSPPR' A
#
# COMPACT_ATOMS: atom_id res chain seq x y z
N MET A 1 3.17 12.79 3.40
CA MET A 1 2.75 11.53 4.03
C MET A 1 2.32 10.61 2.89
N ASP A 2 3.05 9.52 2.65
CA ASP A 2 2.83 8.63 1.51
C ASP A 2 2.30 7.27 1.99
N ALA A 3 1.76 6.45 1.10
CA ALA A 3 1.15 5.16 1.45
C ALA A 3 2.09 4.22 2.24
N ALA A 4 3.39 4.27 1.98
CA ALA A 4 4.40 3.54 2.75
C ALA A 4 4.45 3.99 4.22
N GLY A 5 4.46 5.30 4.45
CA GLY A 5 4.50 5.86 5.81
C GLY A 5 3.23 5.57 6.60
N LEU A 6 2.08 5.53 5.92
CA LEU A 6 0.81 5.13 6.54
C LEU A 6 0.83 3.69 7.08
N LEU A 7 1.60 2.80 6.46
CA LEU A 7 1.78 1.42 6.89
C LEU A 7 3.01 1.22 7.80
N GLY A 8 3.71 2.31 8.18
CA GLY A 8 4.96 2.22 8.94
C GLY A 8 6.14 1.61 8.16
N LEU A 9 6.05 1.57 6.83
CA LEU A 9 7.06 0.97 5.96
C LEU A 9 8.06 2.01 5.46
N GLY A 10 9.34 1.61 5.40
CA GLY A 10 10.36 2.34 4.66
C GLY A 10 10.07 2.33 3.15
N ARG A 11 10.50 3.38 2.44
CA ARG A 11 10.30 3.53 0.99
C ARG A 11 10.83 2.35 0.19
N THR A 12 12.03 1.86 0.53
CA THR A 12 12.65 0.71 -0.16
C THR A 12 11.80 -0.55 -0.05
N THR A 13 11.27 -0.84 1.14
CA THR A 13 10.37 -1.98 1.37
C THR A 13 9.08 -1.82 0.58
N ALA A 14 8.47 -0.63 0.60
CA ALA A 14 7.26 -0.36 -0.16
C ALA A 14 7.47 -0.55 -1.67
N TYR A 15 8.55 -0.02 -2.23
CA TYR A 15 8.88 -0.23 -3.64
C TYR A 15 9.14 -1.71 -3.97
N LYS A 16 9.81 -2.44 -3.08
CA LYS A 16 10.01 -3.89 -3.25
C LYS A 16 8.67 -4.62 -3.33
N LEU A 17 7.77 -4.39 -2.37
CA LEU A 17 6.44 -5.01 -2.33
C LEU A 17 5.61 -4.68 -3.57
N VAL A 18 5.64 -3.42 -4.02
CA VAL A 18 4.94 -3.03 -5.25
C VAL A 18 5.55 -3.69 -6.49
N ARG A 19 6.87 -3.90 -6.51
CA ARG A 19 7.58 -4.57 -7.60
C ARG A 19 7.33 -6.08 -7.60
N THR A 20 7.27 -6.72 -6.44
CA THR A 20 7.01 -8.17 -6.29
C THR A 20 5.53 -8.53 -6.37
N GLY A 21 4.63 -7.53 -6.36
CA GLY A 21 3.19 -7.75 -6.38
C GLY A 21 2.61 -8.11 -5.01
N GLU A 22 3.38 -7.92 -3.94
CA GLU A 22 3.01 -8.25 -2.55
C GLU A 22 2.47 -7.03 -1.78
N TRP A 23 2.26 -5.91 -2.47
CA TRP A 23 1.66 -4.73 -1.86
C TRP A 23 0.19 -5.00 -1.49
N PRO A 24 -0.27 -4.66 -0.27
CA PRO A 24 -1.54 -5.16 0.28
C PRO A 24 -2.80 -4.48 -0.29
N THR A 25 -2.66 -3.38 -1.04
CA THR A 25 -3.80 -2.67 -1.65
C THR A 25 -3.67 -2.57 -3.16
N PRO A 26 -4.70 -2.15 -3.91
CA PRO A 26 -4.58 -1.96 -5.35
C PRO A 26 -3.48 -0.95 -5.71
N VAL A 27 -2.70 -1.26 -6.74
CA VAL A 27 -1.65 -0.39 -7.26
C VAL A 27 -2.03 0.07 -8.66
N ILE A 28 -2.22 1.37 -8.87
CA ILE A 28 -2.48 1.95 -10.18
C ILE A 28 -1.14 2.36 -10.81
N ARG A 29 -0.81 1.78 -11.96
CA ARG A 29 0.39 2.11 -12.73
C ARG A 29 0.03 3.03 -13.90
N LEU A 30 0.56 4.25 -13.87
CA LEU A 30 0.37 5.28 -14.90
C LEU A 30 1.72 5.55 -15.57
N GLY A 31 2.13 4.63 -16.45
CA GLY A 31 3.45 4.64 -17.07
C GLY A 31 4.57 4.51 -16.02
N ARG A 32 5.35 5.58 -15.82
CA ARG A 32 6.40 5.64 -14.81
C ARG A 32 5.89 5.95 -13.40
N LEU A 33 4.66 6.46 -13.27
CA LEU A 33 4.11 6.85 -11.99
C LEU A 33 3.31 5.70 -11.38
N ILE A 34 3.46 5.53 -10.07
CA ILE A 34 2.68 4.58 -9.28
C ILE A 34 1.79 5.39 -8.33
N LYS A 35 0.51 5.04 -8.29
CA LYS A 35 -0.49 5.64 -7.40
C LYS A 35 -1.13 4.54 -6.56
N ILE A 36 -1.18 4.76 -5.26
CA ILE A 36 -1.92 3.92 -4.32
C ILE A 36 -3.21 4.67 -3.97
N PRO A 37 -4.40 4.12 -4.29
CA PRO A 37 -5.66 4.75 -3.93
C PRO A 37 -5.83 4.82 -2.41
N THR A 38 -6.27 5.97 -1.91
CA THR A 38 -6.42 6.22 -0.47
C THR A 38 -7.54 5.40 0.16
N ALA A 39 -8.68 5.23 -0.55
CA ALA A 39 -9.84 4.50 -0.01
C ALA A 39 -9.52 3.07 0.48
N PRO A 40 -8.96 2.15 -0.35
CA PRO A 40 -8.61 0.80 0.11
C PRO A 40 -7.47 0.80 1.15
N LEU A 41 -6.64 1.84 1.17
CA LEU A 41 -5.61 1.99 2.19
C LEU A 41 -6.21 2.37 3.56
N CYS A 42 -7.18 3.27 3.57
CA CYS A 42 -7.95 3.61 4.77
C CYS A 42 -8.74 2.40 5.27
N GLU A 43 -9.42 1.66 4.37
CA GLU A 43 -10.13 0.44 4.71
C GLU A 43 -9.20 -0.59 5.38
N LEU A 44 -8.00 -0.81 4.83
CA LEU A 44 -7.01 -1.71 5.42
C LEU A 44 -6.58 -1.29 6.83
N LEU A 45 -6.41 0.01 7.06
CA LEU A 45 -5.95 0.55 8.36
C LEU A 45 -7.05 0.55 9.42
N THR A 46 -8.32 0.65 9.00
CA THR A 46 -9.48 0.69 9.91
C THR A 46 -10.22 -0.65 10.01
N ALA A 47 -9.87 -1.63 9.18
CA ALA A 47 -10.50 -2.93 9.20
C ALA A 47 -10.26 -3.60 10.58
N PRO A 48 -11.30 -4.18 11.20
CA PRO A 48 -11.10 -4.99 12.39
C PRO A 48 -10.15 -6.14 12.03
N SER A 49 -9.19 -6.44 12.92
CA SER A 49 -8.32 -7.60 12.75
C SER A 49 -9.19 -8.83 12.46
N PRO A 50 -8.86 -9.65 11.43
CA PRO A 50 -9.61 -10.86 11.18
C PRO A 50 -9.62 -11.72 12.46
N PRO A 51 -10.75 -12.40 12.77
CA PRO A 51 -10.81 -13.31 13.90
C PRO A 51 -9.77 -14.42 13.71
N ARG A 52 -8.94 -14.63 14.73
CA ARG A 52 -7.87 -15.66 14.76
C ARG A 52 -8.43 -17.05 15.00
#